data_AF-A0A2H9HZS1-F1
#
_entry.id   AF-A0A2H9HZS1-F1
#
_cell.length_a   1.000
_cell.length_b   1.000
_cell.length_c   1.000
_cell.angle_alpha   90.00
_cell.angle_beta   90.00
_cell.angle_gamma   90.00
#
_symmetry.space_group_name_H-M   'P 1'
#
loop_
_entity.id
_entity.type
_entity.pdbx_description
1 polymer ?
#
loop_
_entity_poly.entity_id
_entity_poly.type
_entity_poly.pdbx_seq_one_letter_code
_entity_poly.pdbx_strand_id
1 'polypeptide(L)' 'AFIRRGAKVFIGWDGEVQAKHTDYAVLVLLKYLLIDRLTVDQAVKKVMDEVGPDPYHHSVMLFYPSSAGDYRLERLKR' A
#
# COMPACT_ATOMS: atom_id res chain seq x y z
N ALA A 1 8.71 -10.66 9.33
CA ALA A 1 9.04 -10.23 10.70
C ALA A 1 7.93 -9.39 11.33
N PHE A 2 7.40 -8.37 10.64
CA PHE A 2 6.36 -7.47 11.17
C PHE A 2 5.04 -8.14 11.55
N ILE A 3 4.54 -9.06 10.71
CA ILE A 3 3.29 -9.79 11.02
C ILE A 3 3.41 -10.59 12.32
N ARG A 4 4.54 -11.28 12.54
CA ARG A 4 4.83 -11.98 13.80
C ARG A 4 4.90 -11.05 15.01
N ARG A 5 5.12 -9.75 14.80
CA ARG A 5 5.16 -8.71 15.84
C ARG A 5 3.82 -7.96 15.97
N GLY A 6 2.75 -8.45 15.35
CA GLY A 6 1.39 -7.92 15.52
C GLY A 6 0.93 -6.93 14.45
N ALA A 7 1.75 -6.62 13.44
CA ALA A 7 1.27 -5.87 12.29
C ALA A 7 0.15 -6.66 11.58
N LYS A 8 -0.98 -6.00 11.29
CA LYS A 8 -2.11 -6.62 10.59
C LYS A 8 -1.84 -6.79 9.10
N VAL A 9 -1.13 -5.82 8.52
CA VAL A 9 -0.76 -5.80 7.12
C VAL A 9 0.59 -5.12 6.96
N PHE A 10 1.37 -5.56 5.98
CA PHE A 10 2.59 -4.93 5.50
C PHE A 10 2.40 -4.62 4.02
N ILE A 11 2.60 -3.36 3.62
CA ILE A 11 2.47 -2.90 2.24
C ILE A 11 3.84 -2.38 1.81
N GLY A 12 4.29 -2.75 0.61
CA GLY A 12 5.60 -2.36 0.12
C GLY A 12 5.83 -2.82 -1.32
N TRP A 13 7.05 -2.65 -1.79
CA TRP A 13 7.48 -3.05 -3.14
C TRP A 13 8.10 -4.45 -3.12
N ASP A 14 8.00 -5.17 -4.22
CA ASP A 14 8.65 -6.48 -4.42
C ASP A 14 10.12 -6.40 -4.85
N GLY A 15 10.63 -5.19 -5.08
CA GLY A 15 12.02 -4.92 -5.43
C GLY A 15 12.44 -3.47 -5.16
N GLU A 16 13.52 -3.05 -5.83
CA GLU A 16 14.03 -1.69 -5.76
C GLU A 16 13.05 -0.68 -6.37
N VAL A 17 13.04 0.54 -5.85
CA VAL A 17 12.13 1.60 -6.28
C VAL A 17 12.83 2.95 -6.15
N GLN A 18 12.57 3.86 -7.08
CA GLN A 18 13.05 5.22 -6.95
C GLN A 18 12.37 5.93 -5.78
N ALA A 19 13.15 6.67 -4.97
CA ALA A 19 12.63 7.41 -3.83
C ALA A 19 11.43 8.30 -4.20
N LYS A 20 11.55 9.08 -5.29
CA LYS A 20 10.46 9.94 -5.80
C LYS A 20 9.19 9.17 -6.20
N HIS A 21 9.35 7.95 -6.71
CA HIS A 21 8.21 7.10 -7.13
C HIS A 21 7.51 6.55 -5.89
N THR A 22 8.29 6.09 -4.92
CA THR A 22 7.79 5.66 -3.61
C THR A 22 7.02 6.77 -2.89
N ASP A 23 7.56 7.99 -2.84
CA ASP A 23 6.94 9.10 -2.11
C ASP A 23 5.56 9.44 -2.69
N TYR A 24 5.48 9.51 -4.03
CA TYR A 24 4.21 9.77 -4.72
C TYR A 24 3.21 8.63 -4.53
N ALA A 25 3.63 7.37 -4.72
CA ALA A 25 2.77 6.21 -4.54
C ALA A 25 2.22 6.11 -3.11
N VAL A 26 3.05 6.39 -2.10
CA VAL A 26 2.63 6.38 -0.69
C VAL A 26 1.62 7.50 -0.41
N LEU A 27 1.79 8.70 -0.99
CA LEU A 27 0.81 9.78 -0.83
C LEU A 27 -0.56 9.40 -1.41
N VAL A 28 -0.58 8.79 -2.59
CA VAL A 28 -1.80 8.28 -3.23
C VAL A 28 -2.41 7.15 -2.39
N LEU A 29 -1.60 6.23 -1.88
CA LEU A 29 -2.04 5.15 -1.00
C LEU A 29 -2.70 5.68 0.27
N LEU A 30 -2.11 6.68 0.92
CA LEU A 30 -2.64 7.28 2.15
C LEU A 30 -4.00 7.97 1.89
N LYS A 31 -4.16 8.65 0.76
CA LYS A 31 -5.46 9.19 0.35
C LYS A 31 -6.51 8.07 0.25
N TYR A 32 -6.22 6.99 -0.47
CA TYR A 32 -7.16 5.89 -0.66
C TYR A 32 -7.52 5.16 0.64
N LEU A 33 -6.55 4.97 1.53
CA LEU A 33 -6.75 4.29 2.80
C LEU A 33 -7.46 5.16 3.84
N LEU A 34 -7.07 6.44 3.98
CA LEU A 34 -7.48 7.29 5.10
C LEU A 34 -8.61 8.25 4.77
N ILE A 35 -8.72 8.68 3.52
CA ILE A 35 -9.76 9.62 3.06
C ILE A 35 -10.89 8.81 2.42
N ASP A 36 -10.57 8.01 1.41
CA ASP A 36 -11.58 7.27 0.63
C ASP A 36 -12.03 5.97 1.32
N ARG A 37 -11.34 5.56 2.41
CA ARG A 37 -11.67 4.41 3.27
C ARG A 37 -11.83 3.10 2.51
N LEU A 38 -10.98 2.91 1.50
CA LEU A 38 -10.92 1.67 0.74
C LEU A 38 -10.31 0.54 1.57
N THR A 39 -10.57 -0.70 1.17
CA THR A 39 -9.81 -1.83 1.70
C THR A 39 -8.35 -1.75 1.25
N VAL A 40 -7.46 -2.50 1.90
CA VAL A 40 -6.07 -2.62 1.48
C VAL A 40 -5.97 -3.05 0.01
N ASP A 41 -6.71 -4.08 -0.39
CA ASP A 41 -6.69 -4.59 -1.77
C ASP A 41 -7.12 -3.52 -2.78
N GLN A 42 -8.25 -2.86 -2.51
CA GLN A 42 -8.77 -1.78 -3.36
C GLN A 42 -7.80 -0.60 -3.47
N ALA A 43 -7.17 -0.22 -2.35
CA ALA A 43 -6.23 0.90 -2.32
C ALA A 43 -4.94 0.57 -3.10
N VAL A 44 -4.34 -0.61 -2.88
CA VAL A 44 -3.14 -1.04 -3.61
C VAL A 44 -3.44 -1.15 -5.11
N LYS A 45 -4.59 -1.74 -5.48
CA LYS A 45 -5.01 -1.81 -6.88
C LYS A 45 -5.14 -0.43 -7.51
N LYS A 46 -5.80 0.53 -6.83
CA LYS A 46 -5.92 1.89 -7.36
C LYS A 46 -4.60 2.63 -7.44
N VAL A 47 -3.67 2.41 -6.53
CA VAL A 47 -2.30 2.94 -6.65
C VAL A 47 -1.62 2.38 -7.90
N MET A 48 -1.75 1.08 -8.16
CA MET A 48 -1.18 0.48 -9.36
C MET A 48 -1.87 0.92 -10.66
N ASP A 49 -3.17 1.23 -10.61
CA ASP A 49 -3.91 1.77 -11.76
C ASP A 49 -3.53 3.24 -12.05
N GLU A 50 -3.27 4.06 -11.02
CA GLU A 50 -2.97 5.50 -11.15
C GLU A 50 -1.48 5.80 -11.32
N VAL A 51 -0.63 5.19 -10.50
CA VAL A 51 0.81 5.46 -10.42
C VAL A 51 1.61 4.43 -11.21
N GLY A 52 1.19 3.17 -11.17
CA GLY A 52 1.86 2.07 -11.87
C GLY A 52 3.19 1.61 -11.24
N PRO A 53 3.85 0.63 -11.88
CA PRO A 53 5.15 0.12 -11.45
C PRO A 53 6.23 1.22 -11.48
N ASP A 54 7.31 1.02 -10.74
CA ASP A 54 8.48 1.89 -10.87
C ASP A 54 9.01 1.87 -12.31
N PRO A 55 9.26 3.04 -12.95
CA PRO A 55 9.63 3.07 -14.36
C PRO A 55 11.06 2.58 -14.65
N TYR A 56 11.92 2.42 -13.64
CA TYR A 56 13.31 2.00 -13.81
C TYR A 56 13.54 0.55 -13.37
N HIS A 57 12.95 0.18 -12.23
CA HIS A 57 13.13 -1.13 -11.61
C HIS A 57 11.94 -2.06 -11.86
N HIS A 58 10.84 -1.55 -12.41
CA HIS A 58 9.60 -2.30 -12.71
C HIS A 58 8.97 -3.00 -11.50
N SER A 59 9.38 -2.63 -10.30
CA SER A 59 8.80 -3.16 -9.06
C SER A 59 7.36 -2.69 -8.90
N VAL A 60 6.54 -3.54 -8.28
CA VAL A 60 5.12 -3.31 -8.06
C VAL A 60 4.78 -3.26 -6.57
N MET A 61 3.79 -2.46 -6.21
CA MET A 61 3.31 -2.37 -4.84
C MET A 61 2.39 -3.56 -4.53
N LEU A 62 2.71 -4.27 -3.45
CA LEU A 62 1.97 -5.43 -2.95
C LEU A 62 1.70 -5.29 -1.45
N PHE A 63 0.88 -6.19 -0.93
CA PHE A 63 0.64 -6.30 0.50
C PHE A 63 0.71 -7.76 1.00
N TYR A 64 0.99 -7.91 2.28
CA TYR A 64 1.07 -9.20 2.97
C TYR A 64 0.46 -9.11 4.38
N PRO A 65 -0.28 -10.14 4.85
CA PRO A 65 -0.68 -11.34 4.12
C PRO A 65 -1.80 -11.04 3.11
N SER A 66 -1.96 -11.91 2.09
CA SER A 66 -3.05 -11.79 1.11
C SER A 66 -4.44 -11.79 1.75
N SER A 67 -4.59 -12.49 2.87
CA SER A 67 -5.82 -12.51 3.68
C SER A 67 -6.18 -11.16 4.31
N ALA A 68 -5.27 -10.18 4.30
CA ALA A 68 -5.52 -8.83 4.82
C ALA A 68 -6.17 -7.90 3.78
N GLY A 69 -6.54 -8.40 2.59
CA GLY A 69 -7.07 -7.59 1.50
C GLY A 69 -8.33 -6.80 1.88
N ASP A 70 -9.21 -7.38 2.69
CA ASP A 70 -10.45 -6.75 3.16
C ASP A 70 -10.26 -5.78 4.34
N TYR A 71 -9.04 -5.68 4.87
CA TYR A 71 -8.76 -4.83 6.03
C TYR A 71 -8.99 -3.35 5.67
N ARG A 72 -9.65 -2.63 6.58
CA ARG A 72 -9.85 -1.17 6.51
C ARG A 72 -9.18 -0.51 7.71
N LEU A 73 -8.56 0.64 7.47
CA LEU A 73 -7.98 1.44 8.54
C LEU A 73 -9.10 2.14 9.31
N GLU A 74 -9.24 1.74 10.57
CA GLU A 74 -10.13 2.38 11.53
C GLU A 74 -9.81 3.86 11.68
N ARG A 75 -10.82 4.66 12.05
CA ARG A 75 -10.57 6.04 12.45
C ARG A 75 -9.67 6.04 13.68
N LEU A 76 -8.60 6.84 13.61
CA LEU A 76 -7.82 7.21 14.80
C LEU A 76 -8.80 7.79 15.82
N LYS A 77 -8.97 7.09 16.94
CA LYS A 77 -9.74 7.59 18.08
C LYS A 77 -8.97 8.79 18.62
N ARG A 78 -9.65 9.93 18.73
CA ARG A 78 -9.14 11.14 19.40
C ARG A 78 -9.10 10.92 20.90
#